data_AF-A0A149V5Q2-F1
#
_entry.id   AF-A0A149V5Q2-F1
#
_cell.length_a   1.000
_cell.length_b   1.000
_cell.length_c   1.000
_cell.angle_alpha   90.00
_cell.angle_beta   90.00
_cell.angle_gamma   90.00
#
_symmetry.space_group_name_H-M   'P 1'
#
loop_
_entity.id
_entity.type
_entity.pdbx_description
1 polymer ?
#
loop_
_entity_poly.entity_id
_entity_poly.type
_entity_poly.pdbx_seq_one_letter_code
_entity_poly.pdbx_strand_id
1 'polypeptide(L)'
;HPLDSRIQGVSHVLWVDKGTTATQGRNAVFYGDHAIDRSPCGTGTSARLAHLHHKGALNVGDVFTHESYIRSAFKGTVAEETTLGDYKAIVPVIEGSAVSTGFNTIWIDEEDRFCRGFQVS
;
A
#
# COMPACT_ATOMS: atom_id res chain seq x y z
N HIS A 1 -2.79 -17.25 -0.29
CA HIS A 1 -3.55 -16.68 0.84
C HIS A 1 -4.24 -17.84 1.58
N PRO A 2 -4.33 -17.84 2.91
CA PRO A 2 -4.78 -19.01 3.68
C PRO A 2 -6.25 -19.40 3.45
N LEU A 3 -7.12 -18.43 3.11
CA LEU A 3 -8.57 -18.66 2.96
C LEU A 3 -9.09 -18.45 1.53
N ASP A 4 -8.23 -18.02 0.60
CA ASP A 4 -8.65 -17.71 -0.78
C ASP A 4 -7.56 -18.14 -1.75
N SER A 5 -7.82 -19.19 -2.52
CA SER A 5 -6.87 -19.75 -3.48
C SER A 5 -6.62 -18.85 -4.69
N ARG A 6 -7.44 -17.82 -4.93
CA ARG A 6 -7.24 -16.85 -6.03
C ARG A 6 -6.14 -15.84 -5.72
N ILE A 7 -5.81 -15.66 -4.44
CA ILE A 7 -4.78 -14.71 -4.00
C ILE A 7 -3.48 -15.48 -3.76
N GLN A 8 -2.62 -15.50 -4.78
CA GLN A 8 -1.36 -16.25 -4.77
C GLN A 8 -0.21 -15.44 -5.39
N GLY A 9 1.02 -15.79 -5.04
CA GLY A 9 2.22 -15.12 -5.50
C GLY A 9 2.52 -13.79 -4.77
N VAL A 10 3.52 -13.08 -5.27
CA VAL A 10 3.94 -11.75 -4.78
C VAL A 10 3.73 -10.77 -5.92
N SER A 11 2.89 -9.75 -5.70
CA SER A 11 2.52 -8.75 -6.72
C SER A 11 3.13 -7.36 -6.49
N HIS A 12 3.67 -7.11 -5.30
CA HIS A 12 4.25 -5.83 -4.91
C HIS A 12 5.57 -6.05 -4.18
N VAL A 13 6.55 -5.20 -4.45
CA VAL A 13 7.81 -5.13 -3.71
C VAL A 13 7.88 -3.79 -3.00
N LEU A 14 7.99 -3.82 -1.68
CA LEU A 14 8.20 -2.62 -0.87
C LEU A 14 9.69 -2.46 -0.58
N TRP A 15 10.30 -1.44 -1.18
CA TRP A 15 11.62 -0.99 -0.76
C TRP A 15 11.46 -0.04 0.42
N VAL A 16 12.02 -0.39 1.57
CA VAL A 16 11.76 0.31 2.83
C VAL A 16 13.04 0.89 3.43
N ASP A 17 12.90 2.06 4.05
CA ASP A 17 13.94 2.70 4.84
C ASP A 17 13.40 3.12 6.23
N LYS A 18 14.30 3.33 7.18
CA LYS A 18 13.96 3.81 8.52
C LYS A 18 13.57 5.29 8.48
N GLY A 19 12.61 5.68 9.31
CA GLY A 19 12.31 7.08 9.56
C GLY A 19 13.21 7.68 10.64
N THR A 20 12.93 8.93 10.99
CA THR A 20 13.60 9.65 12.08
C THR A 20 13.29 9.10 13.47
N THR A 21 12.14 8.45 13.64
CA THR A 21 11.73 7.79 14.89
C THR A 21 11.41 6.31 14.64
N ALA A 22 11.25 5.53 15.71
CA ALA A 22 10.84 4.12 15.63
C ALA A 22 9.42 3.94 15.04
N THR A 23 8.56 4.96 15.16
CA THR A 23 7.19 4.99 14.62
C THR A 23 7.11 5.67 13.25
N GLN A 24 8.24 5.83 12.57
CA GLN A 24 8.31 6.42 11.24
C GLN A 24 9.10 5.50 10.29
N GLY A 25 8.69 5.49 9.03
CA GLY A 25 9.40 4.80 7.96
C GLY A 25 9.09 5.40 6.61
N ARG A 26 9.92 5.04 5.63
CA ARG A 26 9.75 5.44 4.24
C ARG A 26 9.68 4.23 3.33
N ASN A 27 8.97 4.36 2.21
CA ASN A 27 9.00 3.35 1.17
C ASN A 27 8.89 3.88 -0.27
N ALA A 28 9.28 3.02 -1.19
CA ALA A 28 8.87 3.03 -2.58
C ALA A 28 8.25 1.66 -2.88
N VAL A 29 7.05 1.65 -3.47
CA VAL A 29 6.36 0.40 -3.81
C VAL A 29 6.39 0.20 -5.30
N PHE A 30 6.99 -0.93 -5.71
CA PHE A 30 7.08 -1.38 -7.09
C PHE A 30 5.99 -2.41 -7.36
N TYR A 31 5.25 -2.24 -8.46
CA TYR A 31 4.15 -3.12 -8.84
C TYR A 31 3.93 -3.14 -10.35
N GLY A 32 3.22 -4.18 -10.82
CA GLY A 32 3.03 -4.42 -12.25
C GLY A 32 4.38 -4.55 -12.97
N ASP A 33 4.37 -4.32 -14.29
CA ASP A 33 5.58 -4.53 -15.08
C ASP A 33 6.64 -3.45 -14.82
N HIS A 34 6.27 -2.18 -14.56
CA HIS A 34 7.24 -1.09 -14.32
C HIS A 34 6.68 0.10 -13.50
N ALA A 35 5.66 -0.09 -12.68
CA ALA A 35 5.02 1.01 -11.95
C ALA A 35 5.61 1.22 -10.54
N ILE A 36 5.65 2.50 -10.13
CA ILE A 36 6.01 2.91 -8.77
C ILE A 36 4.83 3.69 -8.17
N ASP A 37 4.41 3.31 -6.96
CA ASP A 37 3.30 3.97 -6.25
C ASP A 37 3.79 5.30 -5.66
N ARG A 38 3.10 6.38 -6.04
CA ARG A 38 3.38 7.74 -5.55
C ARG A 38 2.84 7.95 -4.13
N SER A 39 1.90 7.12 -3.70
CA SER A 39 1.48 7.06 -2.30
C SER A 39 2.39 6.11 -1.52
N PRO A 40 2.33 6.11 -0.17
CA PRO A 40 2.99 5.09 0.64
C PRO A 40 2.44 3.67 0.44
N CYS A 41 1.42 3.50 -0.42
CA CYS A 41 0.63 2.31 -0.67
C CYS A 41 -0.15 1.84 0.56
N GLY A 42 -1.48 1.84 0.50
CA GLY A 42 -2.34 1.47 1.64
C GLY A 42 -2.11 0.02 2.08
N THR A 43 -2.21 -0.93 1.14
CA THR A 43 -1.96 -2.36 1.41
C THR A 43 -0.51 -2.63 1.81
N GLY A 44 0.44 -1.90 1.21
CA GLY A 44 1.84 -1.94 1.60
C GLY A 44 2.07 -1.47 3.05
N THR A 45 1.40 -0.39 3.46
CA THR A 45 1.44 0.12 4.83
C THR A 45 0.82 -0.88 5.79
N SER A 46 -0.32 -1.50 5.46
CA SER A 46 -0.91 -2.59 6.25
C SER A 46 0.05 -3.77 6.44
N ALA A 47 0.73 -4.22 5.39
CA ALA A 47 1.74 -5.27 5.48
C ALA A 47 2.93 -4.85 6.34
N ARG A 48 3.35 -3.58 6.26
CA ARG A 48 4.44 -3.03 7.07
C ARG A 48 4.08 -2.98 8.56
N LEU A 49 2.86 -2.59 8.90
CA LEU A 49 2.34 -2.62 10.27
C LEU A 49 2.38 -4.05 10.83
N ALA A 50 1.86 -5.02 10.09
CA ALA A 50 1.84 -6.42 10.50
C ALA A 50 3.26 -6.96 10.76
N HIS A 51 4.21 -6.61 9.88
CA HIS A 51 5.62 -6.99 10.04
C HIS A 51 6.24 -6.36 11.29
N LEU A 52 6.10 -5.04 11.48
CA LEU A 52 6.67 -4.34 12.64
C LEU A 52 6.05 -4.80 13.96
N HIS A 53 4.74 -5.04 13.96
CA HIS A 53 4.02 -5.61 15.10
C HIS A 53 4.52 -7.02 15.45
N HIS A 54 4.66 -7.90 14.45
CA HIS A 54 5.22 -9.24 14.66
C HIS A 54 6.66 -9.20 15.22
N LYS A 55 7.42 -8.15 14.89
CA LYS A 55 8.78 -7.91 15.44
C LYS A 55 8.78 -7.27 16.84
N GLY A 56 7.61 -6.94 17.41
CA GLY A 56 7.48 -6.23 18.68
C GLY A 56 7.89 -4.75 18.63
N ALA A 57 8.02 -4.18 17.42
CA ALA A 57 8.40 -2.78 17.24
C ALA A 57 7.21 -1.82 17.28
N LEU A 58 6.00 -2.34 17.09
CA LEU A 58 4.72 -1.64 17.26
C LEU A 58 3.79 -2.53 18.09
N ASN A 59 2.99 -1.91 18.94
CA ASN A 59 1.94 -2.55 19.73
C ASN A 59 0.56 -2.16 19.19
N VAL A 60 -0.49 -2.85 19.67
CA VAL A 60 -1.87 -2.42 19.46
C VAL A 60 -2.06 -1.00 20.00
N GLY A 61 -2.68 -0.15 19.18
CA GLY A 61 -2.89 1.28 19.44
C GLY A 61 -1.75 2.19 18.95
N ASP A 62 -0.58 1.66 18.61
CA ASP A 62 0.53 2.48 18.11
C ASP A 62 0.23 3.00 16.71
N VAL A 63 0.56 4.28 16.51
CA VAL A 63 0.46 4.98 15.22
C VAL A 63 1.82 5.02 14.55
N PHE A 64 1.89 4.54 13.33
CA PHE A 64 3.06 4.56 12.47
C PHE A 64 2.85 5.52 11.29
N THR A 65 3.79 6.43 11.05
CA THR A 65 3.75 7.30 9.87
C THR A 65 4.61 6.70 8.76
N HIS A 66 4.00 6.43 7.62
CA HIS A 66 4.66 5.85 6.46
C HIS A 66 4.70 6.86 5.32
N GLU A 67 5.90 7.25 4.91
CA GLU A 67 6.14 8.28 3.90
C GLU A 67 6.61 7.66 2.57
N SER A 68 6.11 8.18 1.44
CA SER A 68 6.47 7.72 0.09
C SER A 68 7.73 8.41 -0.43
N TYR A 69 8.22 7.95 -1.58
CA TYR A 69 9.37 8.56 -2.27
C TYR A 69 9.11 10.01 -2.75
N ILE A 70 7.85 10.45 -2.86
CA ILE A 70 7.49 11.85 -3.17
C ILE A 70 7.10 12.65 -1.92
N ARG A 71 7.33 12.11 -0.71
CA ARG A 71 7.03 12.73 0.59
C ARG A 71 5.54 12.93 0.90
N SER A 72 4.65 12.17 0.24
CA SER A 72 3.29 11.99 0.74
C SER A 72 3.31 11.00 1.92
N ALA A 73 2.34 11.07 2.83
CA ALA A 73 2.34 10.22 4.03
C ALA A 73 0.96 9.67 4.36
N PHE A 74 0.94 8.45 4.89
CA PHE A 74 -0.20 7.82 5.54
C PHE A 74 0.12 7.60 7.01
N LYS A 75 -0.91 7.62 7.85
CA LYS A 75 -0.84 7.10 9.21
C LYS A 75 -1.46 5.71 9.23
N GLY A 76 -0.73 4.75 9.74
CA GLY A 76 -1.18 3.39 9.95
C GLY A 76 -1.28 3.10 11.44
N THR A 77 -2.37 2.50 11.89
CA THR A 77 -2.56 2.07 13.28
C THR A 77 -2.78 0.57 13.32
N VAL A 78 -2.14 -0.11 14.27
CA VAL A 78 -2.49 -1.49 14.63
C VAL A 78 -3.72 -1.41 15.53
N ALA A 79 -4.92 -1.59 15.00
CA ALA A 79 -6.15 -1.38 15.78
C ALA A 79 -6.39 -2.52 16.77
N GLU A 80 -6.16 -3.76 16.35
CA GLU A 80 -6.29 -4.96 17.18
C GLU A 80 -5.49 -6.13 16.60
N GLU A 81 -5.21 -7.12 17.45
CA GLU A 81 -4.74 -8.45 17.03
C GLU A 81 -5.93 -9.34 16.66
N THR A 82 -5.74 -10.21 15.68
CA THR A 82 -6.75 -11.18 15.26
C THR A 82 -6.10 -12.43 14.67
N THR A 83 -6.91 -13.32 14.09
CA THR A 83 -6.46 -14.53 13.40
C THR A 83 -7.08 -14.63 12.01
N LEU A 84 -6.32 -15.15 11.05
CA LEU A 84 -6.77 -15.41 9.68
C LEU A 84 -6.41 -16.86 9.30
N GLY A 85 -7.40 -17.75 9.43
CA GLY A 85 -7.11 -19.19 9.47
C GLY A 85 -6.21 -19.50 10.66
N ASP A 86 -5.14 -20.26 10.43
CA ASP A 86 -4.19 -20.65 11.48
C ASP A 86 -3.10 -19.59 11.77
N TYR A 87 -3.16 -18.43 11.12
CA TYR A 87 -2.13 -17.39 11.21
C TYR A 87 -2.55 -16.26 12.15
N LYS A 88 -1.62 -15.82 13.00
CA LYS A 88 -1.76 -14.54 13.72
C LYS A 88 -1.79 -13.39 12.72
N ALA A 89 -2.70 -12.46 12.93
CA ALA A 89 -2.92 -11.31 12.07
C ALA A 89 -3.19 -10.05 12.91
N ILE A 90 -3.32 -8.91 12.23
CA ILE A 90 -3.76 -7.66 12.82
C ILE A 90 -4.91 -7.09 11.99
N VAL A 91 -5.69 -6.20 12.59
CA VAL A 91 -6.57 -5.29 11.84
C VAL A 91 -5.86 -3.94 11.70
N PRO A 92 -5.33 -3.61 10.51
CA PRO A 92 -4.68 -2.34 10.26
C PRO A 92 -5.71 -1.26 9.89
N VAL A 93 -5.54 -0.05 10.40
CA VAL A 93 -6.31 1.13 9.98
C VAL A 93 -5.36 2.09 9.28
N ILE A 94 -5.71 2.51 8.06
CA ILE A 94 -4.90 3.43 7.25
C ILE A 94 -5.65 4.75 7.07
N GLU A 95 -5.07 5.84 7.54
CA GLU A 95 -5.53 7.21 7.36
C GLU A 95 -4.65 7.89 6.31
N GLY A 96 -5.32 8.53 5.34
CA GLY A 96 -4.72 9.37 4.33
C GLY A 96 -5.68 10.45 3.89
N SER A 97 -5.30 11.22 2.88
CA SER A 97 -6.16 12.21 2.25
C SER A 97 -6.16 12.04 0.74
N ALA A 98 -7.25 12.50 0.12
CA ALA A 98 -7.39 12.57 -1.32
C ALA A 98 -7.93 13.96 -1.69
N VAL A 99 -7.60 14.42 -2.89
CA VAL A 99 -8.07 15.71 -3.43
C VAL A 99 -8.78 15.47 -4.75
N SER A 100 -9.86 16.19 -4.99
CA SER A 100 -10.51 16.16 -6.31
C SER A 100 -9.58 16.82 -7.32
N THR A 101 -9.27 16.10 -8.40
CA THR A 101 -8.37 16.59 -9.46
C THR A 101 -9.13 17.08 -10.70
N GLY A 102 -10.42 16.77 -10.82
CA GLY A 102 -11.25 17.20 -11.95
C GLY A 102 -12.46 16.31 -12.18
N PHE A 103 -13.32 16.76 -13.09
CA PHE A 103 -14.42 15.99 -13.64
C PHE A 103 -14.11 15.70 -15.11
N ASN A 104 -14.05 14.43 -15.49
CA ASN A 104 -13.64 14.02 -16.83
C ASN A 104 -14.81 13.34 -17.56
N THR A 105 -15.02 13.72 -18.83
CA THR A 105 -15.84 12.96 -19.78
C THR A 105 -14.87 12.33 -20.79
N ILE A 106 -14.73 11.00 -20.74
CA ILE A 106 -13.84 10.25 -21.63
C ILE A 106 -14.69 9.65 -22.75
N TRP A 107 -14.27 9.88 -23.99
CA TRP A 107 -14.86 9.28 -25.19
C TRP A 107 -13.85 8.30 -25.79
N ILE A 108 -14.35 7.15 -26.25
CA ILE A 108 -13.55 6.15 -26.98
C ILE A 108 -14.22 5.98 -28.33
N ASP A 109 -13.53 6.40 -29.39
CA ASP A 109 -13.96 6.23 -30.77
C ASP A 109 -13.30 4.97 -31.34
N GLU A 110 -14.09 4.02 -31.83
CA GLU A 110 -13.55 2.78 -32.40
C GLU A 110 -12.83 3.00 -33.74
N GLU A 111 -13.03 4.14 -34.41
CA GLU A 111 -12.26 4.53 -35.60
C GLU A 111 -10.82 4.95 -35.26
N ASP A 112 -10.53 5.34 -34.01
CA ASP A 112 -9.17 5.64 -33.57
C ASP A 112 -8.34 4.35 -33.48
N ARG A 113 -7.24 4.32 -34.22
CA ARG A 113 -6.23 3.24 -34.19
C ARG A 113 -5.75 2.91 -32.78
N PHE A 114 -5.75 3.89 -31.87
CA PHE A 114 -5.25 3.76 -30.51
C PHE A 114 -6.37 3.79 -29.44
N CYS A 115 -7.62 3.51 -29.82
CA CYS A 115 -8.78 3.53 -28.92
C CYS A 115 -8.65 2.65 -27.67
N ARG A 116 -7.80 1.61 -27.72
CA ARG A 116 -7.51 0.70 -26.59
C ARG A 116 -6.30 1.13 -25.74
N GLY A 117 -5.71 2.28 -26.04
CA GLY A 117 -4.46 2.73 -25.45
C GLY A 117 -3.24 1.96 -25.98
N PHE A 118 -2.06 2.37 -25.52
CA PHE A 118 -0.79 1.73 -25.80
C PHE A 118 0.17 2.02 -24.65
N GLN A 119 1.23 1.22 -24.54
CA GLN A 119 2.30 1.41 -23.56
C GLN A 119 3.63 1.58 -24.30
N VAL A 120 4.42 2.57 -23.86
CA VAL A 120 5.81 2.75 -24.27
C VAL A 120 6.63 2.60 -23.00
N SER A 121 7.11 1.40 -22.76
CA SER A 121 7.93 1.04 -21.59
C SER A 121 9.15 0.27 -22.05
#